data_AF-A0A1E5H578-F1
#
_entry.id   AF-A0A1E5H578-F1
#
_cell.length_a   1.000
_cell.length_b   1.000
_cell.length_c   1.000
_cell.angle_alpha   90.00
_cell.angle_beta   90.00
_cell.angle_gamma   90.00
#
_symmetry.space_group_name_H-M   'P 1'
#
loop_
_entity.id
_entity.type
_entity.pdbx_description
1 polymer ?
#
loop_
_entity_poly.entity_id
_entity_poly.type
_entity_poly.pdbx_seq_one_letter_code
_entity_poly.pdbx_strand_id
1 'polypeptide(L)'
;MNDREKILKEFTRPRNWSIRDEIAKIQVLKYKENLTAENHVQQVKRSIQEWIIKEKPNKLMIADNLPILVSDMNKEEVKKEIMKRSGEKEKYHYLWVSFRDNGMIVTIGRTSFSKKSGYGDLFDPFDIFGTGTQKLIVTFLIDSEEAKKEMERINAKMNSFTTYALIIPVNSDESKIVNNLERQLGEYLIKRYPVFNYYSHNW
;
A
#
# COMPACT_ATOMS: atom_id res chain seq x y z
N MET A 1 -21.48 3.28 17.44
CA MET A 1 -20.80 3.72 16.20
C MET A 1 -21.28 5.15 15.95
N ASN A 2 -20.41 6.16 16.11
CA ASN A 2 -20.83 7.58 16.06
C ASN A 2 -21.35 7.94 14.66
N ASP A 3 -22.40 8.76 14.57
CA ASP A 3 -22.99 9.21 13.29
C ASP A 3 -21.97 9.88 12.37
N ARG A 4 -20.95 10.52 12.95
CA ARG A 4 -19.81 11.11 12.23
C ARG A 4 -18.98 10.07 11.45
N GLU A 5 -18.83 8.84 11.95
CA GLU A 5 -18.12 7.79 11.21
C GLU A 5 -18.92 7.27 10.01
N LYS A 6 -20.25 7.31 10.08
CA LYS A 6 -21.12 6.93 8.95
C LYS A 6 -21.02 7.97 7.84
N ILE A 7 -21.12 9.25 8.20
CA ILE A 7 -21.04 10.39 7.26
C ILE A 7 -19.71 10.38 6.49
N LEU A 8 -18.60 10.10 7.17
CA LEU A 8 -17.30 10.11 6.51
C LEU A 8 -17.08 8.91 5.57
N LYS A 9 -17.77 7.77 5.77
CA LYS A 9 -17.68 6.60 4.88
C LYS A 9 -18.38 6.78 3.54
N GLU A 10 -19.30 7.74 3.40
CA GLU A 10 -20.08 7.94 2.16
C GLU A 10 -19.26 8.58 1.03
N PHE A 11 -18.11 9.18 1.34
CA PHE A 11 -17.23 9.72 0.31
C PHE A 11 -16.39 8.60 -0.31
N THR A 12 -16.62 8.31 -1.60
CA THR A 12 -15.79 7.37 -2.38
C THR A 12 -14.32 7.73 -2.34
N ARG A 13 -13.97 9.02 -2.21
CA ARG A 13 -12.65 9.53 -1.81
C ARG A 13 -12.75 11.04 -1.57
N PRO A 14 -12.79 11.54 -0.33
CA PRO A 14 -12.90 12.97 -0.09
C PRO A 14 -11.62 13.66 -0.57
N ARG A 15 -11.74 14.69 -1.43
CA ARG A 15 -10.62 15.56 -1.81
C ARG A 15 -10.10 16.42 -0.65
N ASN A 16 -10.89 16.54 0.40
CA ASN A 16 -10.54 17.26 1.62
C ASN A 16 -9.56 16.44 2.47
N TRP A 17 -8.32 16.91 2.58
CA TRP A 17 -7.27 16.27 3.38
C TRP A 17 -7.56 16.22 4.88
N SER A 18 -8.26 17.22 5.43
CA SER A 18 -8.64 17.22 6.86
C SER A 18 -9.55 16.04 7.18
N ILE A 19 -10.50 15.72 6.31
CA ILE A 19 -11.36 14.53 6.48
C ILE A 19 -10.54 13.25 6.43
N ARG A 20 -9.57 13.15 5.53
CA ARG A 20 -8.70 11.97 5.39
C ARG A 20 -7.83 11.77 6.63
N ASP A 21 -7.31 12.86 7.19
CA ASP A 21 -6.55 12.85 8.45
C ASP A 21 -7.42 12.42 9.64
N GLU A 22 -8.65 12.95 9.76
CA GLU A 22 -9.61 12.52 10.79
C GLU A 22 -9.92 11.02 10.70
N ILE A 23 -10.15 10.51 9.49
CA ILE A 23 -10.37 9.08 9.28
C ILE A 23 -9.12 8.27 9.64
N ALA A 24 -7.92 8.71 9.25
CA ALA A 24 -6.69 8.00 9.61
C ALA A 24 -6.54 7.88 11.13
N LYS A 25 -6.81 8.96 11.88
CA LYS A 25 -6.83 8.96 13.35
C LYS A 25 -7.85 7.97 13.92
N ILE A 26 -9.06 7.93 13.37
CA ILE A 26 -10.09 6.95 13.77
C ILE A 26 -9.62 5.51 13.52
N GLN A 27 -8.93 5.25 12.41
CA GLN A 27 -8.43 3.92 12.07
C GLN A 27 -7.31 3.48 13.01
N VAL A 28 -6.42 4.41 13.39
CA VAL A 28 -5.40 4.16 14.43
C VAL A 28 -6.05 3.81 15.77
N LEU A 29 -7.10 4.53 16.19
CA LEU A 29 -7.82 4.25 17.43
C LEU A 29 -8.57 2.91 17.40
N LYS A 30 -9.04 2.48 16.22
CA LYS A 30 -9.69 1.17 16.02
C LYS A 30 -8.70 0.02 16.05
N TYR A 31 -7.46 0.28 15.64
CA TYR A 31 -6.40 -0.72 15.67
C TYR A 31 -5.99 -1.00 17.11
N LYS A 32 -6.21 -2.25 17.54
CA LYS A 32 -5.77 -2.73 18.84
C LYS A 32 -4.60 -3.68 18.63
N GLU A 33 -3.45 -3.35 19.23
CA GLU A 33 -2.22 -4.14 19.19
C GLU A 33 -2.35 -5.40 20.05
N ASN A 34 -3.21 -6.33 19.62
CA ASN A 34 -3.49 -7.58 20.34
C ASN A 34 -2.68 -8.76 19.81
N LEU A 35 -1.98 -8.57 18.69
CA LEU A 35 -1.15 -9.57 18.01
C LEU A 35 0.19 -8.94 17.67
N THR A 36 1.23 -9.77 17.54
CA THR A 36 2.49 -9.32 16.93
C THR A 36 2.26 -8.93 15.47
N ALA A 37 3.16 -8.10 14.92
CA ALA A 37 3.09 -7.65 13.55
C ALA A 37 3.05 -8.81 12.56
N GLU A 38 3.93 -9.80 12.74
CA GLU A 38 4.01 -11.00 11.91
C GLU A 38 2.70 -11.77 11.93
N ASN A 39 2.10 -11.95 13.11
CA ASN A 39 0.85 -12.69 13.24
C ASN A 39 -0.31 -11.96 12.54
N HIS A 40 -0.36 -10.63 12.65
CA HIS A 40 -1.38 -9.85 11.96
C HIS A 40 -1.16 -9.87 10.43
N VAL A 41 0.08 -9.73 9.96
CA VAL A 41 0.43 -9.86 8.53
C VAL A 41 0.02 -11.24 7.99
N GLN A 42 0.30 -12.32 8.72
CA GLN A 42 -0.12 -13.67 8.32
C GLN A 42 -1.63 -13.85 8.36
N GLN A 43 -2.34 -13.23 9.31
CA GLN A 43 -3.80 -13.24 9.36
C GLN A 43 -4.39 -12.56 8.11
N VAL A 44 -3.88 -11.37 7.76
CA VAL A 44 -4.32 -10.64 6.57
C VAL A 44 -3.97 -11.42 5.30
N LYS A 45 -2.79 -12.05 5.23
CA LYS A 45 -2.40 -12.93 4.12
C LYS A 45 -3.41 -14.06 3.91
N ARG A 46 -3.85 -14.73 4.99
CA ARG A 46 -4.90 -15.78 4.91
C ARG A 46 -6.22 -15.23 4.43
N SER A 47 -6.66 -14.06 4.92
CA SER A 47 -7.90 -13.43 4.43
C SER A 47 -7.83 -13.09 2.94
N ILE A 48 -6.68 -12.64 2.44
CA ILE A 48 -6.48 -12.40 1.01
C ILE A 48 -6.56 -13.72 0.23
N GLN A 49 -5.93 -14.79 0.71
CA GLN A 49 -6.03 -16.12 0.10
C GLN A 49 -7.48 -16.60 0.02
N GLU A 50 -8.24 -16.48 1.12
CA GLU A 50 -9.66 -16.82 1.18
C GLU A 50 -10.50 -16.01 0.19
N TRP A 51 -10.23 -14.70 0.08
CA TRP A 51 -10.89 -13.84 -0.91
C TRP A 51 -10.63 -14.32 -2.34
N ILE A 52 -9.38 -14.60 -2.68
CA ILE A 52 -8.98 -15.07 -4.02
C ILE A 52 -9.66 -16.39 -4.35
N ILE A 53 -9.69 -17.34 -3.41
CA ILE A 53 -10.35 -18.64 -3.58
C ILE A 53 -11.85 -18.46 -3.79
N LYS A 54 -12.50 -17.64 -2.95
CA LYS A 54 -13.94 -17.39 -3.01
C LYS A 54 -14.37 -16.76 -4.32
N GLU A 55 -13.64 -15.75 -4.79
CA GLU A 55 -13.97 -15.05 -6.04
C GLU A 55 -13.44 -15.75 -7.29
N LYS A 56 -12.63 -16.81 -7.13
CA LYS A 56 -11.97 -17.62 -8.16
C LYS A 56 -10.82 -16.86 -8.86
N PRO A 57 -9.58 -17.40 -8.84
CA PRO A 57 -8.39 -16.75 -9.41
C PRO A 57 -8.56 -16.29 -10.87
N ASN A 58 -9.14 -17.15 -11.73
CA ASN A 58 -9.33 -16.84 -13.16
C ASN A 58 -10.31 -15.68 -13.39
N LYS A 59 -11.32 -15.51 -12.52
CA LYS A 59 -12.25 -14.37 -12.60
C LYS A 59 -11.58 -13.09 -12.12
N LEU A 60 -10.72 -13.19 -11.10
CA LEU A 60 -9.93 -12.07 -10.61
C LEU A 60 -8.69 -11.77 -11.47
N MET A 61 -8.38 -12.57 -12.49
CA MET A 61 -7.15 -12.43 -13.27
C MET A 61 -5.90 -12.36 -12.37
N ILE A 62 -5.87 -13.11 -11.26
CA ILE A 62 -4.71 -13.17 -10.36
C ILE A 62 -3.83 -14.33 -10.78
N ALA A 63 -2.51 -14.13 -10.79
CA ALA A 63 -1.57 -15.14 -11.28
C ALA A 63 -1.46 -16.36 -10.36
N ASP A 64 -1.58 -16.13 -9.05
CA ASP A 64 -1.50 -17.17 -8.03
C ASP A 64 -2.24 -16.71 -6.75
N ASN A 65 -2.83 -17.65 -6.02
CA ASN A 65 -3.55 -17.35 -4.79
C ASN A 65 -2.64 -17.09 -3.59
N LEU A 66 -1.31 -17.19 -3.72
CA LEU A 66 -0.36 -16.99 -2.63
C LEU A 66 0.29 -15.59 -2.65
N PRO A 67 -0.13 -14.65 -1.78
CA PRO A 67 0.56 -13.37 -1.67
C PRO A 67 2.04 -13.57 -1.27
N ILE A 68 2.92 -12.80 -1.92
CA ILE A 68 4.35 -12.77 -1.64
C ILE A 68 4.55 -11.84 -0.43
N LEU A 69 5.13 -12.34 0.65
CA LEU A 69 5.48 -11.52 1.81
C LEU A 69 6.85 -10.88 1.56
N VAL A 70 6.89 -9.57 1.64
CA VAL A 70 8.10 -8.74 1.55
C VAL A 70 8.33 -8.14 2.93
N SER A 71 9.30 -8.67 3.66
CA SER A 71 9.86 -8.08 4.89
C SER A 71 11.32 -7.70 4.66
N ASP A 72 12.08 -8.66 4.14
CA ASP A 72 13.53 -8.57 3.95
C ASP A 72 13.97 -8.89 2.51
N MET A 73 13.02 -9.12 1.61
CA MET A 73 13.31 -9.49 0.21
C MET A 73 13.87 -8.31 -0.58
N ASN A 74 14.85 -8.58 -1.42
CA ASN A 74 15.36 -7.60 -2.38
C ASN A 74 14.30 -7.34 -3.47
N LYS A 75 14.10 -6.06 -3.85
CA LYS A 75 13.20 -5.65 -4.94
C LYS A 75 13.39 -6.44 -6.24
N GLU A 76 14.61 -6.87 -6.55
CA GLU A 76 14.91 -7.72 -7.72
C GLU A 76 14.33 -9.12 -7.61
N GLU A 77 14.35 -9.71 -6.42
CA GLU A 77 13.80 -11.04 -6.17
C GLU A 77 12.28 -11.01 -6.27
N VAL A 78 11.66 -9.98 -5.69
CA VAL A 78 10.22 -9.73 -5.82
C VAL A 78 9.84 -9.60 -7.30
N LYS A 79 10.59 -8.79 -8.06
CA LYS A 79 10.36 -8.60 -9.49
C LYS A 79 10.42 -9.93 -10.25
N LYS A 80 11.46 -10.73 -10.03
CA LYS A 80 11.62 -12.05 -10.65
C LYS A 80 10.47 -12.99 -10.30
N GLU A 81 10.03 -12.98 -9.04
CA GLU A 81 8.93 -13.83 -8.58
C GLU A 81 7.58 -13.43 -9.21
N ILE A 82 7.30 -12.13 -9.30
CA ILE A 82 6.10 -11.62 -10.01
C ILE A 82 6.13 -12.05 -11.48
N MET A 83 7.27 -11.88 -12.16
CA MET A 83 7.43 -12.26 -13.56
C MET A 83 7.23 -13.76 -13.76
N LYS A 84 7.84 -14.58 -12.90
CA LYS A 84 7.70 -16.04 -12.92
C LYS A 84 6.24 -16.48 -12.80
N ARG A 85 5.48 -15.87 -11.89
CA ARG A 85 4.07 -16.24 -11.66
C ARG A 85 3.13 -15.71 -12.74
N SER A 86 3.39 -14.51 -13.25
CA SER A 86 2.50 -13.85 -14.22
C SER A 86 2.74 -14.29 -15.68
N GLY A 87 3.80 -15.06 -15.95
CA GLY A 87 4.23 -15.41 -17.30
C GLY A 87 4.97 -14.26 -18.00
N GLU A 88 5.47 -14.50 -19.22
CA GLU A 88 6.14 -13.45 -19.99
C GLU A 88 5.13 -12.39 -20.47
N LYS A 89 5.39 -11.12 -20.13
CA LYS A 89 4.59 -9.96 -20.50
C LYS A 89 5.49 -8.76 -20.76
N GLU A 90 5.02 -7.81 -21.55
CA GLU A 90 5.71 -6.51 -21.72
C GLU A 90 5.61 -5.65 -20.45
N LYS A 91 4.43 -5.69 -19.83
CA LYS A 91 4.09 -4.93 -18.62
C LYS A 91 3.51 -5.86 -17.56
N TYR A 92 3.99 -5.68 -16.34
CA TYR A 92 3.61 -6.47 -15.17
C TYR A 92 2.83 -5.58 -14.21
N HIS A 93 1.76 -6.14 -13.65
CA HIS A 93 0.92 -5.48 -12.66
C HIS A 93 0.88 -6.29 -11.38
N TYR A 94 0.82 -5.60 -10.25
CA TYR A 94 0.57 -6.23 -8.97
C TYR A 94 -0.22 -5.31 -8.05
N LEU A 95 -1.00 -5.93 -7.16
CA LEU A 95 -1.58 -5.27 -6.01
C LEU A 95 -0.63 -5.44 -4.82
N TRP A 96 -0.70 -4.51 -3.87
CA TRP A 96 0.05 -4.62 -2.63
C TRP A 96 -0.77 -4.14 -1.44
N VAL A 97 -0.44 -4.69 -0.28
CA VAL A 97 -0.93 -4.26 1.02
C VAL A 97 0.29 -4.03 1.89
N SER A 98 0.53 -2.81 2.38
CA SER A 98 1.62 -2.56 3.34
C SER A 98 1.15 -2.52 4.77
N PHE A 99 2.11 -2.78 5.64
CA PHE A 99 1.92 -2.85 7.07
C PHE A 99 3.00 -2.03 7.76
N ARG A 100 2.61 -1.44 8.88
CA ARG A 100 3.51 -0.82 9.84
C ARG A 100 4.22 -1.90 10.66
N ASP A 101 5.28 -1.50 11.38
CA ASP A 101 6.05 -2.33 12.32
C ASP A 101 5.21 -3.01 13.42
N ASN A 102 4.03 -2.46 13.75
CA ASN A 102 3.08 -3.07 14.68
C ASN A 102 2.05 -4.00 14.01
N GLY A 103 2.09 -4.14 12.68
CA GLY A 103 1.15 -4.96 11.90
C GLY A 103 -0.08 -4.22 11.36
N MET A 104 -0.31 -2.95 11.69
CA MET A 104 -1.45 -2.20 11.14
C MET A 104 -1.34 -2.06 9.62
N ILE A 105 -2.44 -2.27 8.88
CA ILE A 105 -2.46 -2.00 7.44
C ILE A 105 -2.32 -0.50 7.21
N VAL A 106 -1.35 -0.09 6.38
CA VAL A 106 -1.12 1.31 6.05
C VAL A 106 -1.83 1.69 4.76
N THR A 107 -1.54 0.95 3.69
CA THR A 107 -2.00 1.25 2.33
C THR A 107 -2.32 -0.04 1.59
N ILE A 108 -3.38 0.00 0.81
CA ILE A 108 -3.74 -0.99 -0.22
C ILE A 108 -3.63 -0.27 -1.55
N GLY A 109 -2.82 -0.78 -2.46
CA GLY A 109 -2.55 -0.11 -3.73
C GLY A 109 -2.29 -1.07 -4.87
N ARG A 110 -2.05 -0.49 -6.04
CA ARG A 110 -1.57 -1.18 -7.24
C ARG A 110 -0.38 -0.43 -7.82
N THR A 111 0.41 -1.12 -8.61
CA THR A 111 1.39 -0.45 -9.48
C THR A 111 1.71 -1.33 -10.69
N SER A 112 2.65 -0.89 -11.50
CA SER A 112 3.12 -1.63 -12.66
C SER A 112 4.60 -1.40 -12.92
N PHE A 113 5.25 -2.36 -13.56
CA PHE A 113 6.63 -2.24 -14.01
C PHE A 113 6.81 -2.93 -15.36
N SER A 114 7.95 -2.67 -16.02
CA SER A 114 8.34 -3.37 -17.24
C SER A 114 9.55 -4.27 -16.98
N LYS A 115 9.79 -5.25 -17.87
CA LYS A 115 10.98 -6.11 -17.79
C LYS A 115 12.28 -5.28 -17.72
N LYS A 116 12.34 -4.17 -18.47
CA LYS A 116 13.54 -3.32 -18.64
C LYS A 116 13.60 -2.13 -17.68
N SER A 117 12.52 -1.76 -16.99
CA SER A 117 12.48 -0.56 -16.15
C SER A 117 11.51 -0.66 -14.97
N GLY A 118 11.88 0.00 -13.87
CA GLY A 118 11.04 0.22 -12.70
C GLY A 118 10.80 -1.03 -11.83
N TYR A 119 10.29 -0.75 -10.63
CA TYR A 119 9.82 -1.73 -9.63
C TYR A 119 8.41 -1.36 -9.12
N GLY A 120 7.88 -0.22 -9.55
CA GLY A 120 6.63 0.37 -9.08
C GLY A 120 6.79 1.12 -7.75
N ASP A 121 5.80 1.96 -7.45
CA ASP A 121 5.78 2.95 -6.37
C ASP A 121 6.01 2.36 -4.97
N LEU A 122 5.79 1.05 -4.77
CA LEU A 122 6.01 0.38 -3.49
C LEU A 122 7.48 0.44 -3.01
N PHE A 123 8.42 0.43 -3.95
CA PHE A 123 9.85 0.37 -3.64
C PHE A 123 10.56 1.72 -3.76
N ASP A 124 9.82 2.76 -4.14
CA ASP A 124 10.38 4.10 -4.28
C ASP A 124 10.38 4.79 -2.91
N PRO A 125 11.54 5.27 -2.43
CA PRO A 125 11.61 5.94 -1.15
C PRO A 125 10.83 7.25 -1.20
N PHE A 126 10.18 7.59 -0.09
CA PHE A 126 9.64 8.93 0.09
C PHE A 126 10.80 9.93 0.16
N ASP A 127 10.64 11.05 -0.55
CA ASP A 127 11.52 12.22 -0.45
C ASP A 127 10.66 13.44 -0.10
N ILE A 128 10.65 13.81 1.19
CA ILE A 128 9.93 15.00 1.69
C ILE A 128 10.45 16.30 1.06
N PHE A 129 11.69 16.30 0.55
CA PHE A 129 12.26 17.44 -0.13
C PHE A 129 11.73 17.57 -1.58
N GLY A 130 11.04 16.55 -2.09
CA GLY A 130 10.55 16.51 -3.46
C GLY A 130 11.68 16.26 -4.47
N THR A 131 11.41 16.53 -5.75
CA THR A 131 12.38 16.28 -6.84
C THR A 131 12.69 17.54 -7.64
N GLY A 132 13.87 17.57 -8.29
CA GLY A 132 14.28 18.66 -9.16
C GLY A 132 14.23 20.04 -8.48
N THR A 133 13.46 20.96 -9.05
CA THR A 133 13.29 22.33 -8.53
C THR A 133 12.68 22.36 -7.14
N GLN A 134 11.76 21.45 -6.79
CA GLN A 134 11.16 21.42 -5.45
C GLN A 134 12.21 21.20 -4.38
N LYS A 135 13.17 20.31 -4.64
CA LYS A 135 14.29 20.02 -3.73
C LYS A 135 15.17 21.23 -3.50
N LEU A 136 15.47 21.99 -4.55
CA LEU A 136 16.24 23.24 -4.43
C LEU A 136 15.48 24.28 -3.60
N ILE A 137 14.18 24.47 -3.86
CA ILE A 137 13.34 25.42 -3.12
C ILE A 137 13.28 25.03 -1.64
N VAL A 138 12.95 23.78 -1.32
CA VAL A 138 12.87 23.31 0.07
C VAL A 138 14.22 23.47 0.78
N THR A 139 15.32 23.10 0.12
CA THR A 139 16.67 23.24 0.70
C THR A 139 17.03 24.71 0.97
N PHE A 140 16.63 25.63 0.08
CA PHE A 140 16.85 27.06 0.28
C PHE A 140 15.99 27.67 1.38
N LEU A 141 14.76 27.17 1.57
CA LEU A 141 13.83 27.63 2.61
C LEU A 141 14.17 27.10 4.01
N ILE A 142 14.95 26.03 4.10
CA ILE A 142 15.47 25.52 5.38
C ILE A 142 16.61 26.45 5.81
N ASP A 143 16.32 27.30 6.79
CA ASP A 143 17.16 28.42 7.23
C ASP A 143 18.12 28.06 8.38
N SER A 144 18.07 26.83 8.89
CA SER A 144 18.89 26.35 10.01
C SER A 144 19.29 24.88 9.86
N GLU A 145 20.44 24.55 10.42
CA GLU A 145 20.94 23.17 10.44
C GLU A 145 20.06 22.27 11.32
N GLU A 146 19.42 22.83 12.36
CA GLU A 146 18.45 22.16 13.20
C GLU A 146 17.18 21.77 12.42
N ALA A 147 16.61 22.70 11.64
CA ALA A 147 15.45 22.41 10.80
C ALA A 147 15.77 21.37 9.72
N LYS A 148 16.98 21.42 9.15
CA LYS A 148 17.47 20.42 8.21
C LYS A 148 17.50 19.02 8.82
N LYS A 149 18.13 18.88 9.99
CA LYS A 149 18.19 17.60 10.73
C LYS A 149 16.81 17.06 11.07
N GLU A 150 15.88 17.94 11.44
CA GLU A 150 14.50 17.54 11.74
C GLU A 150 13.77 17.03 10.47
N MET A 151 13.93 17.70 9.34
CA MET A 151 13.38 17.24 8.05
C MET A 151 13.98 15.91 7.60
N GLU A 152 15.30 15.73 7.73
CA GLU A 152 15.97 14.45 7.46
C GLU A 152 15.45 13.34 8.37
N ARG A 153 15.25 13.63 9.67
CA ARG A 153 14.67 12.70 10.64
C ARG A 153 13.23 12.32 10.27
N ILE A 154 12.41 13.27 9.85
CA ILE A 154 11.03 13.00 9.39
C ILE A 154 11.08 12.15 8.11
N ASN A 155 11.95 12.46 7.16
CA ASN A 155 12.11 11.67 5.94
C ASN A 155 12.49 10.21 6.23
N ALA A 156 13.41 9.99 7.17
CA ALA A 156 13.77 8.65 7.64
C ALA A 156 12.58 7.93 8.30
N LYS A 157 11.79 8.64 9.11
CA LYS A 157 10.56 8.10 9.72
C LYS A 157 9.49 7.74 8.69
N MET A 158 9.32 8.53 7.63
CA MET A 158 8.39 8.22 6.55
C MET A 158 8.78 6.92 5.84
N ASN A 159 10.07 6.76 5.54
CA ASN A 159 10.58 5.56 4.85
C ASN A 159 10.59 4.30 5.74
N SER A 160 10.56 4.45 7.06
CA SER A 160 10.45 3.33 8.02
C SER A 160 9.02 3.09 8.51
N PHE A 161 8.04 3.90 8.07
CA PHE A 161 6.66 3.78 8.53
C PHE A 161 6.00 2.48 8.08
N THR A 162 6.43 1.93 6.94
CA THR A 162 6.00 0.64 6.42
C THR A 162 7.15 -0.36 6.48
N THR A 163 6.90 -1.52 7.10
CA THR A 163 7.91 -2.54 7.37
C THR A 163 7.66 -3.83 6.59
N TYR A 164 6.39 -4.16 6.35
CA TYR A 164 6.01 -5.35 5.59
C TYR A 164 5.13 -4.97 4.41
N ALA A 165 5.16 -5.78 3.36
CA ALA A 165 4.17 -5.75 2.30
C ALA A 165 3.75 -7.16 1.87
N LEU A 166 2.49 -7.31 1.49
CA LEU A 166 1.97 -8.48 0.77
C LEU A 166 1.72 -8.08 -0.68
N ILE A 167 2.34 -8.79 -1.62
CA ILE A 167 2.21 -8.55 -3.05
C ILE A 167 1.37 -9.65 -3.70
N ILE A 168 0.44 -9.24 -4.55
CA ILE A 168 -0.48 -10.11 -5.28
C ILE A 168 -0.25 -9.87 -6.78
N PRO A 169 0.47 -10.77 -7.47
CA PRO A 169 0.72 -10.65 -8.90
C PRO A 169 -0.59 -10.75 -9.71
N VAL A 170 -0.76 -9.85 -10.67
CA VAL A 170 -1.96 -9.81 -11.52
C VAL A 170 -1.62 -10.36 -12.90
N ASN A 171 -2.42 -11.32 -13.35
CA ASN A 171 -2.37 -11.91 -14.68
C ASN A 171 -3.16 -11.10 -15.72
N SER A 172 -3.01 -9.77 -15.73
CA SER A 172 -3.62 -8.87 -16.71
C SER A 172 -2.72 -7.65 -16.92
N ASP A 173 -2.64 -7.19 -18.17
CA ASP A 173 -1.99 -5.94 -18.60
C ASP A 173 -2.97 -4.76 -18.70
N GLU A 174 -4.28 -5.04 -18.58
CA GLU A 174 -5.32 -4.02 -18.65
C GLU A 174 -5.42 -3.24 -17.33
N SER A 175 -5.03 -1.96 -17.37
CA SER A 175 -5.10 -1.10 -16.19
C SER A 175 -6.52 -1.00 -15.61
N LYS A 176 -7.57 -1.04 -16.44
CA LYS A 176 -8.96 -1.04 -15.95
C LYS A 176 -9.28 -2.25 -15.05
N ILE A 177 -8.78 -3.43 -15.42
CA ILE A 177 -8.96 -4.65 -14.64
C ILE A 177 -8.20 -4.50 -13.32
N VAL A 178 -6.94 -4.05 -13.36
CA VAL A 178 -6.10 -3.86 -12.17
C VAL A 178 -6.70 -2.85 -11.19
N ASN A 179 -7.22 -1.71 -11.68
CA ASN A 179 -7.90 -0.72 -10.84
C ASN A 179 -9.16 -1.30 -10.18
N ASN A 180 -9.93 -2.10 -10.91
CA ASN A 180 -11.11 -2.74 -10.34
C ASN A 180 -10.73 -3.79 -9.28
N LEU A 181 -9.63 -4.53 -9.48
CA LEU A 181 -9.13 -5.49 -8.51
C LEU A 181 -8.59 -4.81 -7.24
N GLU A 182 -7.84 -3.71 -7.38
CA GLU A 182 -7.42 -2.87 -6.26
C GLU A 182 -8.61 -2.44 -5.42
N ARG A 183 -9.65 -1.90 -6.07
CA ARG A 183 -10.88 -1.48 -5.40
C ARG A 183 -11.56 -2.65 -4.68
N GLN A 184 -11.69 -3.81 -5.34
CA GLN A 184 -12.31 -4.99 -4.74
C GLN A 184 -11.54 -5.51 -3.52
N LEU A 185 -10.21 -5.58 -3.61
CA LEU A 185 -9.34 -5.95 -2.50
C LEU A 185 -9.46 -4.96 -1.33
N GLY A 186 -9.43 -3.67 -1.64
CA GLY A 186 -9.64 -2.59 -0.69
C GLY A 186 -10.95 -2.72 0.08
N GLU A 187 -12.06 -2.79 -0.64
CA GLU A 187 -13.40 -2.98 -0.06
C GLU A 187 -13.53 -4.27 0.76
N TYR A 188 -12.80 -5.32 0.38
CA TYR A 188 -12.77 -6.56 1.13
C TYR A 188 -12.03 -6.42 2.49
N LEU A 189 -10.89 -5.72 2.49
CA LEU A 189 -10.03 -5.57 3.66
C LEU A 189 -10.54 -4.52 4.64
N ILE A 190 -11.03 -3.35 4.20
CA ILE A 190 -11.53 -2.29 5.10
C ILE A 190 -12.74 -2.73 5.95
N LYS A 191 -13.47 -3.76 5.50
CA LYS A 191 -14.59 -4.36 6.24
C LYS A 191 -14.14 -5.25 7.39
N ARG A 192 -12.87 -5.67 7.41
CA ARG A 192 -12.30 -6.66 8.33
C ARG A 192 -11.21 -6.08 9.23
N TYR A 193 -10.44 -5.13 8.70
CA TYR A 193 -9.25 -4.61 9.33
C TYR A 193 -9.27 -3.08 9.33
N PRO A 194 -8.76 -2.43 10.40
CA PRO A 194 -8.44 -1.03 10.35
C PRO A 194 -7.32 -0.76 9.32
N VAL A 195 -7.52 0.26 8.48
CA VAL A 195 -6.57 0.66 7.42
C VAL A 195 -6.27 2.13 7.58
N PHE A 196 -5.00 2.49 7.79
CA PHE A 196 -4.59 3.88 8.06
C PHE A 196 -5.07 4.83 6.95
N ASN A 197 -4.67 4.58 5.71
CA ASN A 197 -5.16 5.32 4.56
C ASN A 197 -6.41 4.63 3.99
N TYR A 198 -7.55 4.81 4.68
CA TYR A 198 -8.82 4.13 4.39
C TYR A 198 -9.28 4.20 2.92
N TYR A 199 -8.88 5.24 2.18
CA TYR A 199 -9.27 5.45 0.78
C TYR A 199 -8.15 5.13 -0.23
N SER A 200 -7.11 4.41 0.19
CA SER A 200 -5.94 4.15 -0.66
C SER A 200 -6.25 3.33 -1.92
N HIS A 201 -7.35 2.58 -1.92
CA HIS A 201 -7.75 1.66 -3.01
C HIS A 201 -8.71 2.29 -4.04
N ASN A 202 -8.95 3.60 -3.97
CA ASN A 202 -9.86 4.34 -4.87
C ASN A 202 -9.09 5.31 -5.79
N TRP A 203 -8.10 4.80 -6.54
CA TRP A 203 -7.23 5.58 -7.44
C TRP A 203 -7.24 5.16 -8.91
#